data_AF-W2GBF5-F1
#
_entry.id   AF-W2GBF5-F1
#
_cell.length_a   1.000
_cell.length_b   1.000
_cell.length_c   1.000
_cell.angle_alpha   90.00
_cell.angle_beta   90.00
_cell.angle_gamma   90.00
#
_symmetry.space_group_name_H-M   'P 1'
#
loop_
_entity.id
_entity.type
_entity.pdbx_description
1 polymer ?
#
loop_
_entity_poly.entity_id
_entity_poly.type
_entity_poly.pdbx_seq_one_letter_code
_entity_poly.pdbx_strand_id
1 'polypeptide(L)'
;MLSAPTLDALFESNSGADKEIAGADTEAATSTVDIATVIGPSYQELSSDEATPTHELWEMATTPLGLLFYFMPKQLWVTIAAETNSYRAQNIDIEAKKFSCKSEA
;
A
#
# COMPACT_ATOMS: atom_id res chain seq x y z
N MET A 1 -30.93 9.19 -4.68
CA MET A 1 -30.15 8.66 -5.82
C MET A 1 -28.90 9.51 -5.94
N LEU A 2 -27.75 9.01 -5.47
CA LEU A 2 -26.49 9.75 -5.51
C LEU A 2 -25.67 9.22 -6.70
N SER A 3 -25.54 10.06 -7.72
CA SER A 3 -24.74 9.80 -8.93
C SER A 3 -23.26 9.91 -8.55
N ALA A 4 -22.50 8.83 -8.76
CA ALA A 4 -21.05 8.86 -8.63
C ALA A 4 -20.44 9.61 -9.82
N PRO A 5 -19.42 10.47 -9.63
CA PRO A 5 -18.69 11.04 -10.75
C PRO A 5 -17.81 9.99 -11.43
N THR A 6 -17.92 9.90 -12.76
CA THR A 6 -17.18 8.97 -13.62
C THR A 6 -15.67 9.24 -13.56
N LEU A 7 -14.89 8.16 -13.52
CA LEU A 7 -13.42 8.13 -13.39
C LEU A 7 -12.64 8.96 -14.44
N ASP A 8 -13.29 9.38 -15.52
CA ASP A 8 -12.66 10.17 -16.58
C ASP A 8 -12.28 11.59 -16.13
N ALA A 9 -12.96 12.14 -15.12
CA ALA A 9 -12.71 13.52 -14.66
C ALA A 9 -11.41 13.69 -13.84
N LEU A 10 -10.75 12.61 -13.44
CA LEU A 10 -9.51 12.67 -12.65
C LEU A 10 -8.24 12.61 -13.49
N PHE A 11 -8.32 12.31 -14.79
CA PHE A 11 -7.13 12.06 -15.61
C PHE A 11 -6.74 13.22 -16.55
N GLU A 12 -7.54 14.30 -16.61
CA GLU A 12 -7.21 15.49 -17.41
C GLU A 12 -6.59 16.59 -16.55
N SER A 13 -5.34 16.43 -16.14
CA SER A 13 -4.50 17.56 -15.69
C SER A 13 -3.03 17.20 -15.73
N ASN A 14 -2.51 16.95 -16.93
CA ASN A 14 -1.09 17.13 -17.26
C ASN A 14 -0.98 17.30 -18.78
N SER A 15 -1.60 18.38 -19.27
CA SER A 15 -1.47 18.83 -20.65
C SER A 15 -1.16 20.31 -20.63
N GLY A 16 0.00 20.67 -21.18
CA GLY A 16 0.33 22.04 -21.55
C GLY A 16 1.58 22.59 -20.88
N ALA A 17 2.69 22.55 -21.62
CA ALA A 17 3.37 23.76 -22.12
C ALA A 17 4.89 23.61 -22.08
N ASP A 18 5.42 23.07 -23.16
CA ASP A 18 6.64 23.54 -23.80
C ASP A 18 6.68 25.08 -23.84
N LYS A 19 7.65 25.69 -23.15
CA LYS A 19 7.98 27.10 -23.33
C LYS A 19 9.47 27.37 -23.09
N GLU A 20 10.14 27.61 -24.21
CA GLU A 20 11.40 28.34 -24.48
C GLU A 20 12.54 28.36 -23.43
N ILE A 21 13.71 27.89 -23.90
CA ILE A 21 15.02 28.07 -23.25
C ILE A 21 15.60 29.42 -23.73
N ALA A 22 15.64 30.41 -22.84
CA ALA A 22 16.49 31.59 -22.99
C ALA A 22 17.20 31.83 -21.65
N GLY A 23 18.54 31.87 -21.71
CA GLY A 23 19.42 31.73 -20.55
C GLY A 23 19.48 32.93 -19.61
N ALA A 24 20.01 32.67 -18.42
CA ALA A 24 20.91 33.54 -17.65
C ALA A 24 21.28 32.78 -16.36
N ASP A 25 22.56 32.48 -16.22
CA ASP A 25 23.34 32.42 -14.99
C ASP A 25 22.64 32.95 -13.71
N THR A 26 22.53 32.10 -12.68
CA THR A 26 22.86 32.41 -11.27
C THR A 26 22.55 31.18 -10.41
N GLU A 27 23.54 30.77 -9.60
CA GLU A 27 23.50 29.66 -8.66
C GLU A 27 22.28 29.75 -7.72
N ALA A 28 21.33 28.83 -7.88
CA ALA A 28 20.34 28.53 -6.86
C ALA A 28 20.70 27.15 -6.29
N ALA A 29 21.24 27.14 -5.08
CA ALA A 29 21.42 25.95 -4.28
C ALA A 29 20.12 25.13 -4.29
N THR A 30 20.13 24.02 -5.02
CA THR A 30 19.13 22.98 -4.86
C THR A 30 19.20 22.56 -3.41
N SER A 31 18.18 22.94 -2.63
CA SER A 31 17.95 22.38 -1.31
C SER A 31 17.64 20.90 -1.54
N THR A 32 18.71 20.11 -1.62
CA THR A 32 18.68 18.68 -1.47
C THR A 32 18.17 18.45 -0.05
N VAL A 33 16.91 18.06 0.07
CA VAL A 33 16.41 17.54 1.33
C VAL A 33 17.25 16.30 1.59
N ASP A 34 18.23 16.42 2.49
CA ASP A 34 19.02 15.31 2.99
C ASP A 34 18.04 14.33 3.65
N ILE A 35 17.65 13.31 2.90
CA ILE A 35 16.83 12.18 3.39
C ILE A 35 17.53 11.52 4.60
N ALA A 36 18.86 11.71 4.73
CA ALA A 36 19.66 11.32 5.89
C ALA A 36 19.20 11.94 7.23
N THR A 37 18.48 13.06 7.22
CA THR A 37 18.04 13.72 8.47
C THR A 37 16.79 13.06 9.09
N VAL A 38 16.11 12.18 8.37
CA VAL A 38 14.91 11.46 8.85
C VAL A 38 15.26 10.03 9.32
N ILE A 39 16.52 9.77 9.65
CA ILE A 39 16.94 8.47 10.18
C ILE A 39 16.87 8.56 11.71
N GLY A 40 15.92 7.84 12.31
CA GLY A 40 15.82 7.64 13.76
C GLY A 40 17.10 7.04 14.38
N PRO A 41 17.16 6.84 15.71
CA PRO A 41 18.38 6.38 16.37
C PRO A 41 18.94 5.15 15.64
N SER A 42 20.19 5.26 15.18
CA SER A 42 20.88 4.19 14.47
C SER A 42 20.81 2.94 15.33
N TYR A 43 20.06 1.94 14.86
CA TYR A 43 20.00 0.65 15.54
C TYR A 43 21.41 0.07 15.53
N GLN A 44 21.97 -0.17 16.72
CA GLN A 44 23.39 -0.45 16.92
C GLN A 44 23.85 -1.76 16.22
N GLU A 45 22.92 -2.65 15.87
CA GLU A 45 23.18 -3.90 15.14
C GLU A 45 22.75 -3.85 13.67
N LEU A 46 22.25 -2.71 13.19
CA LEU A 46 21.84 -2.57 11.79
C LEU A 46 23.05 -2.19 10.94
N SER A 47 23.38 -3.02 9.97
CA SER A 47 24.45 -2.72 9.02
C SER A 47 24.14 -1.44 8.26
N SER A 48 25.16 -0.61 8.03
CA SER A 48 25.06 0.55 7.13
C SER A 48 25.02 0.16 5.64
N ASP A 49 24.85 -1.13 5.35
CA ASP A 49 24.76 -1.65 4.00
C ASP A 49 23.41 -1.29 3.37
N GLU A 50 23.42 -1.05 2.06
CA GLU A 50 22.21 -0.72 1.33
C GLU A 50 21.33 -1.98 1.23
N ALA A 51 20.10 -1.89 1.73
CA ALA A 51 19.16 -3.01 1.68
C ALA A 51 18.73 -3.26 0.23
N THR A 52 19.31 -4.28 -0.39
CA THR A 52 18.97 -4.69 -1.76
C THR A 52 17.92 -5.81 -1.76
N PRO A 53 16.93 -5.76 -2.67
CA PRO A 53 15.96 -6.84 -2.78
C PRO A 53 16.62 -8.12 -3.29
N THR A 54 16.15 -9.28 -2.84
CA THR A 54 16.63 -10.57 -3.36
C THR A 54 16.34 -10.69 -4.87
N HIS A 55 17.19 -11.41 -5.60
CA HIS A 55 17.04 -11.61 -7.05
C HIS A 55 15.67 -12.17 -7.45
N GLU A 56 15.16 -13.14 -6.71
CA GLU A 56 13.82 -13.72 -6.89
C GLU A 56 12.68 -12.69 -6.70
N LEU A 57 12.86 -11.76 -5.76
CA LEU A 57 11.90 -10.68 -5.53
C LEU A 57 11.91 -9.69 -6.69
N TRP A 58 13.08 -9.38 -7.23
CA TRP A 58 13.25 -8.52 -8.40
C TRP A 58 12.52 -9.06 -9.63
N GLU A 59 12.62 -10.36 -9.90
CA GLU A 59 11.93 -10.99 -11.04
C GLU A 59 10.40 -10.91 -10.89
N MET A 60 9.89 -11.15 -9.68
CA MET A 60 8.46 -11.15 -9.38
C MET A 60 7.84 -9.75 -9.26
N ALA A 61 8.66 -8.73 -8.96
CA ALA A 61 8.24 -7.34 -8.85
C ALA A 61 7.91 -6.67 -10.20
N THR A 62 7.99 -7.40 -11.32
CA THR A 62 7.56 -6.94 -12.65
C THR A 62 6.09 -6.46 -12.65
N THR A 63 5.26 -7.01 -11.76
CA THR A 63 3.89 -6.54 -11.53
C THR A 63 3.63 -6.36 -10.04
N PRO A 64 2.85 -5.34 -9.62
CA PRO A 64 2.49 -5.16 -8.22
C PRO A 64 1.72 -6.37 -7.66
N LEU A 65 1.01 -7.10 -8.52
CA LEU A 65 0.29 -8.31 -8.15
C LEU A 65 1.24 -9.51 -7.92
N GLY A 66 2.30 -9.64 -8.71
CA GLY A 66 3.34 -10.65 -8.51
C GLY A 66 4.08 -10.46 -7.18
N LEU A 67 4.39 -9.21 -6.84
CA LEU A 67 4.97 -8.83 -5.56
C LEU A 67 4.04 -9.19 -4.39
N LEU A 68 2.73 -8.93 -4.54
CA LEU A 68 1.74 -9.31 -3.53
C LEU A 68 1.74 -10.83 -3.29
N PHE A 69 1.77 -11.64 -4.35
CA PHE A 69 1.75 -13.10 -4.22
C PHE A 69 3.08 -13.70 -3.73
N TYR A 70 4.20 -13.00 -3.89
CA TYR A 70 5.46 -13.37 -3.25
C TYR A 70 5.34 -13.34 -1.73
N PHE A 71 4.76 -12.28 -1.17
CA PHE A 71 4.55 -12.16 0.28
C PHE A 71 3.32 -12.90 0.80
N MET A 72 2.29 -13.04 -0.04
CA MET A 72 1.02 -13.68 0.30
C MET A 72 0.75 -14.84 -0.65
N PRO A 73 1.37 -16.02 -0.44
CA PRO A 73 1.16 -17.17 -1.29
C PRO A 73 -0.30 -17.61 -1.31
N LYS A 74 -0.73 -18.22 -2.43
CA LYS A 74 -2.11 -18.73 -2.60
C LYS A 74 -2.58 -19.62 -1.43
N GLN A 75 -1.68 -20.42 -0.86
CA GLN A 75 -2.00 -21.30 0.27
C GLN A 75 -2.40 -20.53 1.53
N LEU A 76 -1.77 -19.39 1.79
CA LEU A 76 -2.11 -18.56 2.94
C LEU A 76 -3.56 -18.08 2.86
N TRP A 77 -4.00 -17.65 1.67
CA TRP A 77 -5.39 -17.26 1.46
C TRP A 77 -6.40 -18.39 1.69
N VAL A 78 -6.05 -19.62 1.31
CA VAL A 78 -6.88 -20.80 1.59
C VAL A 78 -7.00 -21.03 3.10
N THR A 79 -5.89 -20.95 3.83
CA THR A 79 -5.88 -21.09 5.29
C THR A 79 -6.68 -19.99 5.98
N ILE A 80 -6.50 -18.73 5.56
CA ILE A 80 -7.27 -17.58 6.08
C ILE A 80 -8.77 -17.81 5.86
N ALA A 81 -9.16 -18.25 4.66
CA ALA A 81 -10.56 -18.50 4.35
C ALA A 81 -11.12 -19.65 5.20
N ALA A 82 -10.38 -20.75 5.34
CA ALA A 82 -10.79 -21.88 6.17
C ALA A 82 -10.98 -21.47 7.63
N GLU A 83 -10.03 -20.74 8.21
CA GLU A 83 -10.10 -20.27 9.60
C GLU A 83 -11.24 -19.27 9.80
N THR A 84 -11.39 -18.30 8.88
CA THR A 84 -12.47 -17.29 8.95
C THR A 84 -13.85 -17.96 8.85
N ASN A 85 -13.98 -18.98 8.00
CA ASN A 85 -15.22 -19.75 7.88
C ASN A 85 -15.51 -20.56 9.16
N SER A 86 -14.49 -21.19 9.75
CA SER A 86 -14.59 -21.91 11.02
C SER A 86 -15.06 -20.97 12.14
N TYR A 87 -14.41 -19.82 12.26
CA TYR A 87 -14.78 -18.79 13.23
C TYR A 87 -16.22 -18.30 13.02
N ARG A 88 -16.63 -18.04 11.78
CA ARG A 88 -18.00 -17.62 11.46
C ARG A 88 -19.02 -18.67 11.90
N ALA A 89 -18.75 -19.95 11.64
CA ALA A 89 -19.63 -21.04 12.06
C ALA A 89 -19.75 -21.13 13.59
N GLN A 90 -18.67 -20.86 14.33
CA GLN A 90 -18.68 -20.89 15.79
C GLN A 90 -19.44 -19.70 16.42
N ASN A 91 -19.42 -18.54 15.79
CA ASN A 91 -19.94 -17.30 16.38
C ASN A 91 -21.33 -16.87 15.89
N ILE A 92 -21.84 -17.49 14.83
CA ILE A 92 -23.14 -17.11 14.24
C ILE A 92 -24.30 -17.24 15.24
N ASP A 93 -24.32 -18.31 16.03
CA ASP A 93 -25.38 -18.57 17.01
C ASP A 93 -25.32 -17.61 18.21
N ILE A 94 -24.10 -17.24 18.62
CA ILE A 94 -23.85 -16.30 19.72
C ILE A 94 -24.37 -14.91 19.32
N GLU A 95 -24.04 -14.45 18.12
CA GLU A 95 -24.53 -13.18 17.60
C GLU A 95 -26.05 -13.23 17.37
N ALA A 96 -26.59 -14.32 16.82
CA ALA A 96 -28.04 -14.47 16.65
C ALA A 96 -28.80 -14.35 17.99
N LYS A 97 -28.30 -15.00 19.04
CA LYS A 97 -28.88 -14.91 20.39
C LYS A 97 -28.84 -13.50 20.96
N LYS A 98 -27.77 -12.75 20.70
CA LYS A 98 -27.62 -11.35 21.12
C LYS A 98 -28.66 -10.44 20.46
N PHE A 99 -28.99 -10.67 19.18
CA PHE A 99 -30.04 -9.93 18.50
C PHE A 99 -31.45 -10.31 18.99
N SER A 100 -31.71 -11.60 19.23
CA SER A 100 -33.02 -12.07 19.71
C SER A 100 -33.35 -11.59 21.13
N CYS A 101 -32.37 -11.53 22.04
CA CYS A 101 -32.58 -11.05 23.41
C CYS A 101 -32.85 -9.53 23.45
N LYS A 102 -32.33 -8.78 22.47
CA LYS A 102 -32.48 -7.32 22.39
C LYS A 102 -33.84 -6.88 21.87
N SER A 103 -34.60 -7.74 21.19
CA SER A 103 -35.96 -7.45 20.73
C SER A 103 -37.05 -7.68 21.79
N GLU A 104 -36.70 -8.25 22.95
CA GLU A 104 -37.65 -8.57 24.03
C GLU A 104 -37.54 -7.64 25.26
N ALA A 105 -36.71 -6.58 25.19
CA ALA A 105 -36.53 -5.56 26.22
C ALA A 105 -36.87 -4.16 25.68
#